data_AF-A0A969X181-F1
#
_entry.id   AF-A0A969X181-F1
#
_cell.length_a   1.000
_cell.length_b   1.000
_cell.length_c   1.000
_cell.angle_alpha   90.00
_cell.angle_beta   90.00
_cell.angle_gamma   90.00
#
_symmetry.space_group_name_H-M   'P 1'
#
loop_
_entity.id
_entity.type
_entity.pdbx_description
1 polymer ?
#
loop_
_entity_poly.entity_id
_entity_poly.type
_entity_poly.pdbx_seq_one_letter_code
_entity_poly.pdbx_strand_id
1 'polypeptide(L)'
;AASKEGPRFDDNMTDDERRSFDNLILLCDEHHIMIDNKENEAQYPTSVLKEWKCSHEKKILELLSSKNLLSKHPLALNNVINTIGSKMDEVLDLPETKNAPNTRTKISFNKIKRYESVIREFAPYQVKLNKIYEVIEKEGSTKKELVLHNIKRIYMSVKSKYKDIEEIRNNADIILDKVIEIIWDNVDKAPNKLEEFDQETIDFSLMIVIVDAFMRCNILEEPPKQK
;
A
#
# COMPACT_ATOMS: atom_id res chain seq x y z
N ALA A 1 -15.58 16.82 4.13
CA ALA A 1 -14.23 17.31 3.74
C ALA A 1 -14.16 17.85 2.30
N ALA A 2 -15.12 17.55 1.40
CA ALA A 2 -15.06 18.01 0.01
C ALA A 2 -15.48 19.48 -0.20
N SER A 3 -16.37 20.01 0.65
CA SER A 3 -16.76 21.43 0.62
C SER A 3 -15.84 22.26 1.52
N LYS A 4 -15.47 23.47 1.06
CA LYS A 4 -14.69 24.46 1.82
C LYS A 4 -15.29 24.79 3.18
N GLU A 5 -16.62 24.72 3.29
CA GLU A 5 -17.33 24.99 4.55
C GLU A 5 -17.56 23.75 5.40
N GLY A 6 -17.11 22.57 4.94
CA GLY A 6 -17.30 21.32 5.64
C GLY A 6 -16.48 21.26 6.94
N PRO A 7 -16.91 20.49 7.96
CA PRO A 7 -16.28 20.49 9.30
C PRO A 7 -14.83 19.99 9.32
N ARG A 8 -14.33 19.43 8.23
CA ARG A 8 -13.00 18.79 8.17
C ARG A 8 -12.33 19.09 6.83
N PHE A 9 -12.59 20.28 6.29
CA PHE A 9 -11.91 20.74 5.09
C PHE A 9 -10.43 21.01 5.40
N ASP A 10 -9.54 20.54 4.54
CA ASP A 10 -8.10 20.77 4.63
C ASP A 10 -7.64 21.54 3.39
N ASP A 11 -7.20 22.78 3.58
CA ASP A 11 -6.69 23.66 2.51
C ASP A 11 -5.46 23.08 1.80
N ASN A 12 -4.70 22.22 2.47
CA ASN A 12 -3.49 21.61 1.91
C ASN A 12 -3.76 20.36 1.06
N MET A 13 -5.02 19.92 0.99
CA MET A 13 -5.42 18.73 0.23
C MET A 13 -5.88 19.13 -1.17
N THR A 14 -5.39 18.47 -2.21
CA THR A 14 -5.87 18.64 -3.58
C THR A 14 -7.26 18.03 -3.77
N ASP A 15 -7.99 18.43 -4.81
CA ASP A 15 -9.31 17.88 -5.09
C ASP A 15 -9.27 16.37 -5.42
N ASP A 16 -8.21 15.89 -6.07
CA ASP A 16 -8.01 14.47 -6.35
C ASP A 16 -7.75 13.67 -5.06
N GLU A 17 -6.95 14.21 -4.14
CA GLU A 17 -6.74 13.62 -2.82
C GLU A 17 -8.05 13.58 -2.00
N ARG A 18 -8.86 14.63 -2.07
CA ARG A 18 -10.17 14.68 -1.38
C ARG A 18 -11.13 13.61 -1.88
N ARG A 19 -11.09 13.31 -3.18
CA ARG A 19 -11.96 12.33 -3.86
C ARG A 19 -11.38 10.91 -3.86
N SER A 20 -10.13 10.74 -3.44
CA SER A 20 -9.46 9.44 -3.42
C SER A 20 -10.21 8.44 -2.52
N PHE A 21 -10.19 7.16 -2.90
CA PHE A 21 -10.74 6.09 -2.08
C PHE A 21 -10.15 6.07 -0.67
N ASP A 22 -8.88 6.44 -0.50
CA ASP A 22 -8.20 6.52 0.79
C ASP A 22 -8.79 7.60 1.72
N ASN A 23 -9.46 8.62 1.18
CA ASN A 23 -10.11 9.68 1.95
C ASN A 23 -11.63 9.47 2.17
N LEU A 24 -12.23 8.46 1.55
CA LEU A 24 -13.67 8.18 1.69
C LEU A 24 -13.96 7.24 2.86
N ILE A 25 -15.02 7.53 3.62
CA ILE A 25 -15.62 6.62 4.60
C ILE A 25 -17.11 6.54 4.31
N LEU A 26 -17.66 5.32 4.30
CA LEU A 26 -19.10 5.10 4.10
C LEU A 26 -19.79 5.05 5.46
N LEU A 27 -20.83 5.85 5.61
CA LEU A 27 -21.64 5.96 6.82
C LEU A 27 -23.12 5.88 6.41
N CYS A 28 -23.99 5.45 7.31
CA CYS A 28 -25.43 5.49 7.04
C CYS A 28 -25.98 6.92 7.17
N ASP A 29 -27.24 7.09 6.79
CA ASP A 29 -27.89 8.39 6.73
C ASP A 29 -27.83 9.15 8.06
N GLU A 30 -28.12 8.48 9.17
CA GLU A 30 -28.11 9.12 10.49
C GLU A 30 -26.70 9.55 10.94
N HIS A 31 -25.71 8.67 10.74
CA HIS A 31 -24.36 8.89 11.25
C HIS A 31 -23.58 9.92 10.43
N HIS A 32 -23.77 9.98 9.10
CA HIS A 32 -23.10 11.03 8.32
C HIS A 32 -23.65 12.42 8.67
N ILE A 33 -24.97 12.57 8.87
CA ILE A 33 -25.58 13.84 9.32
C ILE A 33 -25.01 14.26 10.68
N MET A 34 -24.95 13.34 11.64
CA MET A 34 -24.42 13.61 12.97
C MET A 34 -22.96 14.10 12.94
N ILE A 35 -22.12 13.46 12.11
CA ILE A 35 -20.69 13.75 12.03
C ILE A 35 -20.41 15.01 11.21
N ASP A 36 -21.23 15.30 10.21
CA ASP A 36 -21.14 16.52 9.40
C ASP A 36 -21.72 17.77 10.09
N ASN A 37 -22.41 17.61 11.23
CA ASN A 37 -22.74 18.75 12.08
C ASN A 37 -21.48 19.34 12.72
N LYS A 38 -21.22 20.63 12.45
CA LYS A 38 -20.06 21.39 13.00
C LYS A 38 -20.01 21.39 14.53
N GLU A 39 -21.15 21.36 15.20
CA GLU A 39 -21.22 21.32 16.68
C GLU A 39 -20.55 20.06 17.25
N ASN A 40 -20.53 18.97 16.46
CA ASN A 40 -19.95 17.69 16.85
C ASN A 40 -18.51 17.50 16.35
N GLU A 41 -17.91 18.50 15.69
CA GLU A 41 -16.58 18.40 15.09
C GLU A 41 -15.52 17.97 16.11
N ALA A 42 -15.56 18.56 17.31
CA ALA A 42 -14.65 18.23 18.41
C ALA A 42 -14.80 16.80 18.94
N GLN A 43 -16.01 16.22 18.85
CA GLN A 43 -16.29 14.85 19.28
C GLN A 43 -15.84 13.81 18.24
N TYR A 44 -15.81 14.21 16.96
CA TYR A 44 -15.42 13.35 15.85
C TYR A 44 -14.26 13.97 15.06
N PRO A 45 -13.05 14.05 15.64
CA PRO A 45 -11.88 14.55 14.94
C PRO A 45 -11.47 13.62 13.79
N THR A 46 -10.67 14.13 12.85
CA THR A 46 -10.20 13.37 11.68
C THR A 46 -9.44 12.09 12.05
N SER A 47 -8.74 12.07 13.19
CA SER A 47 -8.07 10.88 13.72
C SER A 47 -9.04 9.74 14.03
N VAL A 48 -10.16 10.05 14.70
CA VAL A 48 -11.20 9.08 15.05
C VAL A 48 -11.88 8.52 13.80
N LEU A 49 -12.22 9.38 12.83
CA LEU A 49 -12.83 8.90 11.58
C LEU A 49 -11.89 8.00 10.76
N LYS A 50 -10.58 8.31 10.74
CA LYS A 50 -9.57 7.44 10.13
C LYS A 50 -9.45 6.10 10.85
N GLU A 51 -9.52 6.10 12.18
CA GLU A 51 -9.52 4.88 12.98
C GLU A 51 -10.76 4.03 12.69
N TRP A 52 -11.95 4.63 12.62
CA TRP A 52 -13.20 3.93 12.31
C TRP A 52 -13.17 3.30 10.92
N LYS A 53 -12.67 4.03 9.91
CA LYS A 53 -12.44 3.48 8.58
C LYS A 53 -11.52 2.28 8.63
N CYS A 54 -10.35 2.42 9.26
CA CYS A 54 -9.37 1.33 9.36
C CYS A 54 -9.94 0.10 10.09
N SER A 55 -10.71 0.31 11.16
CA SER A 55 -11.36 -0.75 11.91
C SER A 55 -12.44 -1.46 11.09
N HIS A 56 -13.28 -0.70 10.37
CA HIS A 56 -14.30 -1.25 9.49
C HIS A 56 -13.69 -2.08 8.35
N GLU A 57 -12.69 -1.53 7.66
CA GLU A 57 -11.98 -2.25 6.59
C GLU A 57 -11.35 -3.54 7.10
N LYS A 58 -10.71 -3.50 8.28
CA LYS A 58 -10.15 -4.69 8.94
C LYS A 58 -11.23 -5.73 9.25
N LYS A 59 -12.37 -5.31 9.81
CA LYS A 59 -13.48 -6.21 10.14
C LYS A 59 -14.10 -6.84 8.89
N ILE A 60 -14.31 -6.06 7.84
CA ILE A 60 -14.79 -6.56 6.55
C ILE A 60 -13.80 -7.60 6.00
N LEU A 61 -12.49 -7.33 6.10
CA LEU A 61 -11.47 -8.26 5.67
C LEU A 61 -11.45 -9.57 6.48
N GLU A 62 -11.58 -9.49 7.80
CA GLU A 62 -11.72 -10.66 8.68
C GLU A 62 -12.96 -11.48 8.33
N LEU A 63 -14.08 -10.83 8.03
CA LEU A 63 -15.32 -11.49 7.59
C LEU A 63 -15.17 -12.16 6.22
N LEU A 64 -14.51 -11.50 5.27
CA LEU A 64 -14.25 -12.06 3.94
C LEU A 64 -13.29 -13.25 3.99
N SER A 65 -12.26 -13.16 4.85
CA SER A 65 -11.29 -14.24 5.07
C SER A 65 -11.89 -15.43 5.83
N SER A 66 -12.67 -15.17 6.88
CA SER A 66 -13.27 -16.24 7.72
C SER A 66 -14.35 -17.02 6.98
N LYS A 67 -15.07 -16.39 6.04
CA LYS A 67 -16.07 -17.04 5.20
C LYS A 67 -15.50 -17.70 3.95
N ASN A 68 -14.17 -17.70 3.74
CA ASN A 68 -13.52 -18.13 2.49
C ASN A 68 -14.17 -17.52 1.23
N LEU A 69 -14.76 -16.31 1.34
CA LEU A 69 -15.46 -15.67 0.22
C LEU A 69 -14.49 -15.08 -0.81
N LEU A 70 -13.21 -14.94 -0.44
CA LEU A 70 -12.12 -14.54 -1.30
C LEU A 70 -11.06 -15.64 -1.29
N SER A 71 -10.42 -15.87 -2.44
CA SER A 71 -9.29 -16.81 -2.53
C SER A 71 -8.19 -16.40 -1.55
N LYS A 72 -7.68 -17.35 -0.76
CA LYS A 72 -6.55 -17.15 0.16
C LYS A 72 -5.27 -16.68 -0.54
N HIS A 73 -5.23 -16.78 -1.86
CA HIS A 73 -4.06 -16.50 -2.70
C HIS A 73 -4.21 -15.17 -3.43
N PRO A 74 -3.21 -14.29 -3.38
CA PRO A 74 -3.22 -13.01 -4.08
C PRO A 74 -2.93 -13.21 -5.58
N LEU A 75 -3.92 -13.72 -6.34
CA LEU A 75 -3.78 -13.96 -7.79
C LEU A 75 -3.32 -12.70 -8.55
N ALA A 76 -3.74 -11.55 -8.04
CA ALA A 76 -3.38 -10.22 -8.47
C ALA A 76 -1.85 -9.98 -8.53
N LEU A 77 -1.10 -10.53 -7.57
CA LEU A 77 0.34 -10.29 -7.48
C LEU A 77 1.10 -11.05 -8.57
N ASN A 78 0.74 -12.31 -8.82
CA ASN A 78 1.34 -13.13 -9.88
C ASN A 78 1.09 -12.52 -11.27
N ASN A 79 -0.09 -11.93 -11.49
CA ASN A 79 -0.39 -11.24 -12.75
C ASN A 79 0.52 -10.02 -12.96
N VAL A 80 0.78 -9.25 -11.89
CA VAL A 80 1.70 -8.11 -11.95
C VAL A 80 3.13 -8.59 -12.20
N ILE A 81 3.58 -9.62 -11.48
CA ILE A 81 4.93 -10.20 -11.67
C ILE A 81 5.09 -10.68 -13.11
N ASN A 82 4.12 -11.42 -13.63
CA ASN A 82 4.18 -11.91 -15.01
C ASN A 82 4.26 -10.75 -16.01
N THR A 83 3.45 -9.71 -15.82
CA THR A 83 3.46 -8.54 -16.71
C THR A 83 4.79 -7.77 -16.65
N ILE A 84 5.38 -7.64 -15.46
CA ILE A 84 6.71 -7.03 -15.30
C ILE A 84 7.75 -7.89 -16.01
N GLY A 85 7.74 -9.20 -15.78
CA GLY A 85 8.66 -10.16 -16.41
C GLY A 85 8.59 -10.13 -17.93
N SER A 86 7.40 -10.16 -18.52
CA SER A 86 7.23 -10.10 -19.99
C SER A 86 7.65 -8.76 -20.60
N LYS A 87 7.73 -7.68 -19.80
CA LYS A 87 8.10 -6.33 -20.24
C LYS A 87 9.39 -5.84 -19.61
N MET A 88 10.26 -6.75 -19.17
CA MET A 88 11.46 -6.43 -18.41
C MET A 88 12.37 -5.45 -19.15
N ASP A 89 12.56 -5.62 -20.46
CA ASP A 89 13.38 -4.73 -21.29
C ASP A 89 12.85 -3.28 -21.27
N GLU A 90 11.54 -3.09 -21.40
CA GLU A 90 10.90 -1.77 -21.29
C GLU A 90 11.04 -1.18 -19.87
N VAL A 91 11.04 -2.04 -18.86
CA VAL A 91 11.24 -1.67 -17.46
C VAL A 91 12.69 -1.24 -17.22
N LEU A 92 13.68 -1.84 -17.88
CA LEU A 92 15.09 -1.49 -17.72
C LEU A 92 15.48 -0.23 -18.51
N ASP A 93 14.93 -0.02 -19.71
CA ASP A 93 15.35 1.03 -20.67
C ASP A 93 15.02 2.49 -20.29
N LEU A 94 14.18 2.72 -19.28
CA LEU A 94 13.75 4.07 -18.91
C LEU A 94 14.78 4.81 -18.02
N PRO A 95 15.10 6.09 -18.32
CA PRO A 95 16.15 6.85 -17.64
C PRO A 95 15.87 7.02 -16.15
N GLU A 96 16.93 6.97 -15.34
CA GLU A 96 16.89 7.17 -13.89
C GLU A 96 16.12 8.44 -13.54
N THR A 97 14.93 8.29 -12.96
CA THR A 97 14.22 9.44 -12.40
C THR A 97 14.95 9.86 -11.13
N LYS A 98 15.27 11.16 -10.99
CA LYS A 98 15.88 11.71 -9.77
C LYS A 98 15.04 11.27 -8.58
N ASN A 99 15.66 10.48 -7.69
CA ASN A 99 15.12 9.95 -6.42
C ASN A 99 13.84 10.65 -5.95
N ALA A 100 12.75 9.90 -5.75
CA ALA A 100 11.53 10.44 -5.17
C ALA A 100 11.87 11.18 -3.86
N PRO A 101 11.54 12.48 -3.73
CA PRO A 101 12.06 13.36 -2.67
C PRO A 101 11.70 12.90 -1.24
N ASN A 102 10.73 11.99 -1.09
CA ASN A 102 10.32 11.41 0.19
C ASN A 102 11.08 10.15 0.61
N THR A 103 11.89 9.52 -0.27
CA THR A 103 12.52 8.21 -0.01
C THR A 103 13.46 8.26 1.19
N ARG A 104 14.37 9.25 1.21
CA ARG A 104 15.36 9.42 2.30
C ARG A 104 14.68 9.68 3.65
N THR A 105 13.68 10.56 3.65
CA THR A 105 12.89 10.89 4.83
C THR A 105 12.20 9.65 5.38
N LYS A 106 11.63 8.81 4.51
CA LYS A 106 10.92 7.60 4.92
C LYS A 106 11.84 6.50 5.46
N ILE A 107 13.00 6.29 4.83
CA ILE A 107 14.03 5.36 5.31
C ILE A 107 14.50 5.78 6.71
N SER A 108 14.83 7.06 6.89
CA SER A 108 15.27 7.60 8.17
C SER A 108 14.18 7.53 9.24
N PHE A 109 12.93 7.85 8.90
CA PHE A 109 11.80 7.79 9.82
C PHE A 109 11.53 6.38 10.33
N ASN A 110 11.70 5.37 9.46
CA ASN A 110 11.51 3.97 9.80
C ASN A 110 12.78 3.29 10.33
N LYS A 111 13.90 4.01 10.49
CA LYS A 111 15.20 3.48 10.94
C LYS A 111 15.71 2.27 10.15
N ILE A 112 15.38 2.19 8.85
CA ILE A 112 15.81 1.10 7.96
C ILE A 112 17.32 1.19 7.73
N LYS A 113 18.02 0.05 7.78
CA LYS A 113 19.47 -0.02 7.57
C LYS A 113 19.85 -0.93 6.42
N ARG A 114 19.45 -2.20 6.45
CA ARG A 114 19.90 -3.21 5.47
C ARG A 114 19.24 -2.97 4.11
N TYR A 115 17.96 -2.63 4.10
CA TYR A 115 17.22 -2.37 2.87
C TYR A 115 17.40 -0.96 2.30
N GLU A 116 18.23 -0.10 2.92
CA GLU A 116 18.39 1.28 2.46
C GLU A 116 18.85 1.35 0.99
N SER A 117 19.90 0.61 0.64
CA SER A 117 20.46 0.61 -0.73
C SER A 117 19.44 0.09 -1.74
N VAL A 118 18.77 -1.02 -1.41
CA VAL A 118 17.75 -1.65 -2.26
C VAL A 118 16.59 -0.70 -2.49
N ILE A 119 16.04 -0.08 -1.44
CA ILE A 119 14.92 0.86 -1.57
C ILE A 119 15.31 2.03 -2.48
N ARG A 120 16.54 2.54 -2.37
CA ARG A 120 17.01 3.66 -3.21
C ARG A 120 17.18 3.25 -4.67
N GLU A 121 17.68 2.04 -4.92
CA GLU A 121 17.85 1.49 -6.25
C GLU A 121 16.50 1.24 -6.95
N PHE A 122 15.52 0.73 -6.22
CA PHE A 122 14.23 0.34 -6.78
C PHE A 122 13.15 1.44 -6.72
N ALA A 123 13.29 2.46 -5.87
CA ALA A 123 12.31 3.57 -5.78
C ALA A 123 12.03 4.30 -7.12
N PRO A 124 13.01 4.53 -8.02
CA PRO A 124 12.76 5.13 -9.33
C PRO A 124 11.81 4.31 -10.24
N TYR A 125 11.66 3.01 -9.99
CA TYR A 125 10.78 2.14 -10.76
C TYR A 125 9.29 2.38 -10.47
N GLN A 126 8.93 3.17 -9.45
CA GLN A 126 7.54 3.50 -9.13
C GLN A 126 6.77 4.11 -10.31
N VAL A 127 7.41 4.98 -11.09
CA VAL A 127 6.79 5.57 -12.30
C VAL A 127 6.53 4.49 -13.35
N LYS A 128 7.46 3.53 -13.51
CA LYS A 128 7.34 2.42 -14.46
C LYS A 128 6.21 1.47 -14.04
N LEU A 129 6.16 1.13 -12.75
CA LEU A 129 5.14 0.26 -12.19
C LEU A 129 3.73 0.85 -12.30
N ASN A 130 3.56 2.18 -12.17
CA ASN A 130 2.27 2.82 -12.42
C ASN A 130 1.75 2.58 -13.84
N LYS A 131 2.61 2.68 -14.86
CA LYS A 131 2.24 2.40 -16.24
C LYS A 131 1.82 0.94 -16.42
N ILE A 132 2.52 0.02 -15.76
CA ILE A 132 2.18 -1.41 -15.77
C ILE A 132 0.82 -1.64 -15.13
N TYR A 133 0.55 -1.03 -13.98
CA TYR A 133 -0.77 -1.11 -13.34
C TYR A 133 -1.89 -0.60 -14.26
N GLU A 134 -1.69 0.52 -14.96
CA GLU A 134 -2.68 1.03 -15.91
C GLU A 134 -2.95 0.06 -17.08
N VAL A 135 -1.93 -0.65 -17.56
CA VAL A 135 -2.08 -1.68 -18.60
C VAL A 135 -2.91 -2.86 -18.07
N ILE A 136 -2.53 -3.39 -16.91
CA ILE A 136 -3.21 -4.53 -16.29
C ILE A 136 -4.67 -4.20 -15.97
N GLU A 137 -4.94 -2.96 -15.54
CA GLU A 137 -6.29 -2.47 -15.28
C GLU A 137 -7.13 -2.33 -16.56
N LYS A 138 -6.54 -1.83 -17.65
CA LYS A 138 -7.21 -1.73 -18.97
C LYS A 138 -7.54 -3.09 -19.56
N GLU A 139 -6.70 -4.09 -19.33
CA GLU A 139 -6.93 -5.48 -19.75
C GLU A 139 -7.98 -6.20 -18.90
N GLY A 140 -8.52 -5.54 -17.86
CA GLY A 140 -9.53 -6.11 -16.96
C GLY A 140 -8.99 -7.22 -16.05
N SER A 141 -7.66 -7.39 -16.00
CA SER A 141 -7.01 -8.52 -15.34
C SER A 141 -6.96 -8.33 -13.82
N THR A 142 -6.48 -7.18 -13.34
CA THR A 142 -6.26 -6.95 -11.91
C THR A 142 -6.22 -5.45 -11.60
N LYS A 143 -6.77 -5.06 -10.44
CA LYS A 143 -6.69 -3.68 -9.95
C LYS A 143 -5.46 -3.49 -9.07
N LYS A 144 -4.72 -2.40 -9.25
CA LYS A 144 -3.59 -1.99 -8.40
C LYS A 144 -3.97 -2.01 -6.91
N GLU A 145 -5.18 -1.55 -6.60
CA GLU A 145 -5.67 -1.47 -5.22
C GLU A 145 -5.72 -2.85 -4.55
N LEU A 146 -6.03 -3.92 -5.31
CA LEU A 146 -6.04 -5.28 -4.76
C LEU A 146 -4.63 -5.78 -4.45
N VAL A 147 -3.65 -5.45 -5.31
CA VAL A 147 -2.23 -5.81 -5.11
C VAL A 147 -1.71 -5.12 -3.85
N LEU A 148 -1.88 -3.80 -3.76
CA LEU A 148 -1.45 -3.02 -2.61
C LEU A 148 -2.18 -3.42 -1.33
N HIS A 149 -3.47 -3.73 -1.42
CA HIS A 149 -4.25 -4.22 -0.29
C HIS A 149 -3.74 -5.56 0.24
N ASN A 150 -3.39 -6.51 -0.65
CA ASN A 150 -2.84 -7.80 -0.25
C ASN A 150 -1.51 -7.65 0.49
N ILE A 151 -0.63 -6.78 0.00
CA ILE A 151 0.65 -6.47 0.63
C ILE A 151 0.43 -5.79 1.98
N LYS A 152 -0.45 -4.79 2.05
CA LYS A 152 -0.82 -4.10 3.29
C LYS A 152 -1.37 -5.07 4.33
N ARG A 153 -2.20 -6.03 3.93
CA ARG A 153 -2.74 -7.07 4.83
C ARG A 153 -1.62 -7.91 5.43
N ILE A 154 -0.65 -8.35 4.61
CA ILE A 154 0.51 -9.11 5.08
C ILE A 154 1.32 -8.27 6.07
N TYR A 155 1.61 -7.01 5.74
CA TYR A 155 2.28 -6.09 6.64
C TYR A 155 1.52 -5.92 7.97
N MET A 156 0.21 -5.71 7.94
CA MET A 156 -0.62 -5.55 9.15
C MET A 156 -0.59 -6.80 10.04
N SER A 157 -0.58 -8.01 9.43
CA SER A 157 -0.42 -9.27 10.15
C SER A 157 0.93 -9.35 10.86
N VAL A 158 2.03 -9.00 10.17
CA VAL A 158 3.37 -8.96 10.77
C VAL A 158 3.48 -7.87 11.85
N LYS A 159 2.95 -6.67 11.56
CA LYS A 159 2.92 -5.49 12.45
C LYS A 159 2.19 -5.79 13.76
N SER A 160 1.13 -6.60 13.73
CA SER A 160 0.32 -6.93 14.92
C SER A 160 1.12 -7.58 16.06
N LYS A 161 2.33 -8.07 15.78
CA LYS A 161 3.24 -8.67 16.77
C LYS A 161 4.04 -7.63 17.57
N TYR A 162 3.98 -6.35 17.20
CA TYR A 162 4.73 -5.26 17.81
C TYR A 162 3.76 -4.28 18.49
N LYS A 163 4.16 -3.74 19.65
CA LYS A 163 3.28 -2.98 20.54
C LYS A 163 3.10 -1.53 20.12
N ASP A 164 4.18 -0.90 19.68
CA ASP A 164 4.21 0.53 19.39
C ASP A 164 5.08 0.87 18.18
N ILE A 165 5.03 2.14 17.77
CA ILE A 165 5.76 2.66 16.62
C ILE A 165 7.28 2.60 16.80
N GLU A 166 7.79 2.69 18.03
CA GLU A 166 9.22 2.65 18.27
C GLU A 166 9.76 1.24 18.14
N GLU A 167 9.02 0.24 18.64
CA GLU A 167 9.31 -1.17 18.45
C GLU A 167 9.28 -1.55 16.96
N ILE A 168 8.29 -1.06 16.21
CA ILE A 168 8.20 -1.26 14.75
C ILE A 168 9.44 -0.70 14.06
N ARG A 169 9.82 0.55 14.35
CA ARG A 169 11.01 1.19 13.74
C ARG A 169 12.29 0.46 14.07
N ASN A 170 12.48 0.04 15.32
CA ASN A 170 13.68 -0.69 15.74
C ASN A 170 13.78 -2.08 15.09
N ASN A 171 12.66 -2.63 14.60
CA ASN A 171 12.58 -3.93 13.93
C ASN A 171 12.24 -3.80 12.43
N ALA A 172 12.38 -2.62 11.81
CA ALA A 172 11.89 -2.38 10.45
C ALA A 172 12.48 -3.34 9.40
N ASP A 173 13.78 -3.61 9.45
CA ASP A 173 14.44 -4.57 8.55
C ASP A 173 13.93 -6.01 8.75
N ILE A 174 13.68 -6.43 10.00
CA ILE A 174 13.12 -7.76 10.33
C ILE A 174 11.67 -7.88 9.86
N ILE A 175 10.91 -6.79 9.97
CA ILE A 175 9.54 -6.73 9.47
C ILE A 175 9.54 -6.85 7.95
N LEU A 176 10.44 -6.15 7.25
CA LEU A 176 10.60 -6.26 5.80
C LEU A 176 10.93 -7.70 5.38
N ASP A 177 11.88 -8.37 6.06
CA ASP A 177 12.20 -9.79 5.78
C ASP A 177 10.94 -10.66 5.83
N LYS A 178 10.20 -10.58 6.94
CA LYS A 178 8.99 -11.38 7.15
C LYS A 178 7.91 -11.08 6.12
N VAL A 179 7.76 -9.82 5.72
CA VAL A 179 6.80 -9.42 4.69
C VAL A 179 7.21 -9.99 3.34
N ILE A 180 8.48 -9.87 2.96
CA ILE A 180 9.03 -10.41 1.71
C ILE A 180 8.85 -11.94 1.69
N GLU A 181 9.22 -12.64 2.76
CA GLU A 181 9.10 -14.09 2.90
C GLU A 181 7.64 -14.55 2.72
N ILE A 182 6.69 -13.92 3.41
CA ILE A 182 5.26 -14.28 3.31
C ILE A 182 4.72 -13.95 1.91
N ILE A 183 5.16 -12.86 1.29
CA ILE A 183 4.76 -12.52 -0.08
C ILE A 183 5.25 -13.60 -1.04
N TRP A 184 6.53 -13.98 -0.95
CA TRP A 184 7.14 -14.98 -1.81
C TRP A 184 6.42 -16.33 -1.66
N ASP A 185 6.18 -16.78 -0.42
CA ASP A 185 5.43 -18.00 -0.12
C ASP A 185 4.00 -17.98 -0.71
N ASN A 186 3.33 -16.83 -0.66
CA ASN A 186 2.00 -16.67 -1.23
C ASN A 186 1.99 -16.72 -2.76
N VAL A 187 3.03 -16.19 -3.40
CA VAL A 187 3.22 -16.19 -4.86
C VAL A 187 3.53 -17.59 -5.36
N ASP A 188 4.44 -18.30 -4.68
CA ASP A 188 4.83 -19.67 -4.98
C ASP A 188 3.66 -20.65 -4.83
N LYS A 189 2.86 -20.48 -3.76
CA LYS A 189 1.68 -21.32 -3.50
C LYS A 189 0.41 -20.88 -4.23
N ALA A 190 0.46 -19.83 -5.05
CA ALA A 190 -0.73 -19.35 -5.74
C ALA A 190 -1.18 -20.36 -6.82
N PRO A 191 -2.50 -20.53 -7.03
CA PRO A 191 -3.01 -21.46 -8.04
C PRO A 191 -2.76 -20.98 -9.47
N ASN A 192 -2.63 -19.66 -9.71
CA ASN A 192 -2.12 -19.14 -10.98
C ASN A 192 -0.60 -19.13 -10.95
N LYS A 193 0.02 -20.03 -11.72
CA LYS A 193 1.48 -20.11 -11.77
C LYS A 193 2.07 -18.87 -12.41
N LEU A 194 3.25 -18.49 -11.93
CA LEU A 194 4.12 -17.61 -12.67
C LEU A 194 4.48 -18.26 -14.01
N GLU A 195 4.73 -17.45 -15.04
CA GLU A 195 5.29 -17.95 -16.29
C GLU A 195 6.73 -18.48 -16.04
N GLU A 196 7.29 -19.20 -17.00
CA GLU A 196 8.64 -19.80 -16.91
C GLU A 196 9.75 -18.72 -17.05
N PHE A 197 9.77 -17.78 -16.11
CA PHE A 197 10.87 -16.83 -15.94
C PHE A 197 11.98 -17.44 -15.08
N ASP A 198 13.21 -16.93 -15.25
CA ASP A 198 14.29 -17.22 -14.31
C ASP A 198 14.01 -16.58 -12.94
N GLN A 199 14.70 -17.10 -11.92
CA GLN A 199 14.52 -16.65 -10.54
C GLN A 199 14.88 -15.16 -10.38
N GLU A 200 15.87 -14.68 -11.14
CA GLU A 200 16.37 -13.31 -11.09
C GLU A 200 15.29 -12.32 -11.53
N THR A 201 14.55 -12.64 -12.59
CA THR A 201 13.43 -11.85 -13.11
C THR A 201 12.27 -11.80 -12.10
N ILE A 202 11.95 -12.93 -11.46
CA ILE A 202 10.90 -13.01 -10.45
C ILE A 202 11.29 -12.17 -9.23
N ASP A 203 12.52 -12.32 -8.73
CA ASP A 203 13.03 -11.59 -7.57
C ASP A 203 13.07 -10.09 -7.84
N PHE A 204 13.53 -9.68 -9.02
CA PHE A 204 13.55 -8.28 -9.44
C PHE A 204 12.13 -7.70 -9.51
N SER A 205 11.19 -8.43 -10.11
CA SER A 205 9.78 -8.03 -10.19
C SER A 205 9.15 -7.87 -8.80
N LEU A 206 9.42 -8.81 -7.89
CA LEU A 206 8.99 -8.73 -6.50
C LEU A 206 9.57 -7.52 -5.78
N MET A 207 10.86 -7.24 -5.96
CA MET A 207 11.51 -6.09 -5.34
C MET A 207 10.91 -4.76 -5.80
N ILE A 208 10.60 -4.61 -7.10
CA ILE A 208 9.89 -3.44 -7.63
C ILE A 208 8.56 -3.23 -6.89
N VAL A 209 7.75 -4.29 -6.78
CA VAL A 209 6.42 -4.20 -6.18
C VAL A 209 6.49 -3.91 -4.67
N ILE A 210 7.43 -4.54 -3.96
CA ILE A 210 7.61 -4.37 -2.51
C ILE A 210 8.11 -2.96 -2.19
N VAL A 211 9.05 -2.44 -2.97
CA VAL A 211 9.54 -1.07 -2.79
C VAL A 211 8.47 -0.05 -3.13
N ASP A 212 7.66 -0.25 -4.18
CA ASP A 212 6.50 0.62 -4.43
C ASP A 212 5.49 0.60 -3.28
N ALA A 213 5.16 -0.58 -2.75
CA ALA A 213 4.27 -0.72 -1.60
C ALA A 213 4.83 -0.03 -0.35
N PHE A 214 6.14 -0.16 -0.10
CA PHE A 214 6.83 0.61 0.94
C PHE A 214 6.68 2.10 0.68
N MET A 215 6.98 2.60 -0.51
CA MET A 215 6.90 4.03 -0.83
C MET A 215 5.48 4.59 -0.66
N ARG A 216 4.45 3.80 -0.93
CA ARG A 216 3.02 4.14 -0.72
C ARG A 216 2.49 3.94 0.71
N CYS A 217 3.35 3.64 1.68
CA CYS A 217 2.96 3.42 3.09
C CYS A 217 2.07 2.18 3.28
N ASN A 218 2.09 1.24 2.33
CA ASN A 218 1.48 -0.08 2.53
C ASN A 218 2.40 -1.02 3.32
N ILE A 219 3.67 -0.64 3.46
CA ILE A 219 4.65 -1.27 4.35
C ILE A 219 5.32 -0.15 5.16
N LEU A 220 5.44 -0.36 6.48
CA LEU A 220 6.01 0.59 7.44
C LEU A 220 5.27 1.93 7.51
N GLU A 221 5.66 2.79 8.46
CA GLU A 221 4.88 3.96 8.83
C GLU A 221 5.18 5.18 7.95
N GLU A 222 4.16 6.02 7.75
CA GLU A 222 4.28 7.28 7.03
C GLU A 222 4.93 8.36 7.93
N PRO A 223 5.96 9.08 7.44
CA PRO A 223 6.50 10.23 8.14
C PRO A 223 5.40 11.29 8.34
N PRO A 224 5.33 11.98 9.49
CA PRO A 224 4.40 13.09 9.66
C PRO A 224 4.67 14.13 8.57
N LYS A 225 3.61 14.58 7.90
CA LYS A 225 3.70 15.67 6.90
C LYS A 225 4.30 16.90 7.60
N GLN A 226 5.43 17.40 7.09
CA GLN A 226 5.96 18.68 7.53
C GLN A 226 4.90 19.74 7.18
N LYS A 227 4.42 20.46 8.20
CA LYS A 227 3.52 21.60 8.05
C LYS A 227 4.22 22.76 7.35
#